data_AF-A0A523NA15-F1
#
_entry.id   AF-A0A523NA15-F1
#
_cell.length_a   1.000
_cell.length_b   1.000
_cell.length_c   1.000
_cell.angle_alpha   90.00
_cell.angle_beta   90.00
_cell.angle_gamma   90.00
#
_symmetry.space_group_name_H-M   'P 1'
#
loop_
_entity.id
_entity.type
_entity.pdbx_description
1 polymer ?
#
loop_
_entity_poly.entity_id
_entity_poly.type
_entity_poly.pdbx_seq_one_letter_code
_entity_poly.pdbx_strand_id
1 'polypeptide(L)'
;MSSNGRLKPPTADEIERGFRTPTVVVTRQLILGGIGALSTARSFGWRGVGLENITATPEPFILAANHQSHADTAAILGTLPRSIRERTVVAAALDVFGNGNAPSLKRRYLQLVVTAGFHAFAFDRHGPPLRSLR
;
A
#
# COMPACT_ATOMS: atom_id res chain seq x y z
N MET A 1 13.52 -2.62 38.23
CA MET A 1 13.79 -3.27 36.93
C MET A 1 12.52 -3.20 36.09
N SER A 2 12.36 -2.14 35.28
CA SER A 2 11.18 -1.95 34.44
C SER A 2 11.42 -2.65 33.10
N SER A 3 10.79 -3.80 32.89
CA SER A 3 10.73 -4.42 31.57
C SER A 3 9.87 -3.54 30.67
N ASN A 4 10.52 -2.66 29.90
CA ASN A 4 9.89 -1.98 28.77
C ASN A 4 9.26 -3.05 27.88
N GLY A 5 7.93 -3.20 27.98
CA GLY A 5 7.15 -4.14 27.19
C GLY A 5 7.23 -3.75 25.72
N ARG A 6 8.28 -4.23 25.04
CA ARG A 6 8.37 -4.19 23.58
C ARG A 6 7.20 -5.02 23.06
N LEU A 7 6.14 -4.32 22.65
CA LEU A 7 5.03 -4.93 21.90
C LEU A 7 5.65 -5.78 20.79
N LYS A 8 5.26 -7.07 20.74
CA LYS A 8 5.70 -7.98 19.70
C LYS A 8 5.39 -7.35 18.33
N PRO A 9 6.35 -7.32 17.38
CA PRO A 9 6.08 -6.84 16.04
C PRO A 9 4.91 -7.61 15.42
N PRO A 10 4.02 -6.94 14.68
CA PRO A 10 2.87 -7.62 14.10
C PRO A 10 3.31 -8.63 13.04
N THR A 11 2.57 -9.74 12.92
CA THR A 11 2.78 -10.69 11.83
C THR A 11 2.21 -10.15 10.51
N ALA A 12 2.64 -10.72 9.38
CA ALA A 12 2.09 -10.35 8.06
C ALA A 12 0.56 -10.50 8.03
N ASP A 13 0.03 -11.59 8.62
CA ASP A 13 -1.42 -11.83 8.69
C ASP A 13 -2.15 -10.79 9.55
N GLU A 14 -1.53 -10.32 10.64
CA GLU A 14 -2.10 -9.26 11.49
C GLU A 14 -2.22 -7.94 10.74
N ILE A 15 -1.21 -7.61 9.94
CA ILE A 15 -1.23 -6.43 9.07
C ILE A 15 -2.32 -6.60 8.00
N GLU A 16 -2.34 -7.75 7.32
CA GLU A 16 -3.31 -8.04 6.25
C GLU A 16 -4.76 -7.92 6.75
N ARG A 17 -5.05 -8.46 7.95
CA ARG A 17 -6.38 -8.37 8.56
C ARG A 17 -6.86 -6.94 8.78
N GLY A 18 -5.96 -5.99 9.04
CA GLY A 18 -6.32 -4.57 9.19
C GLY A 18 -6.97 -3.96 7.94
N PHE A 19 -6.70 -4.53 6.76
CA PHE A 19 -7.22 -4.04 5.47
C PHE A 19 -8.40 -4.86 4.94
N ARG A 20 -8.86 -5.89 5.64
CA ARG A 20 -9.95 -6.78 5.18
C ARG A 20 -11.36 -6.28 5.50
N THR A 21 -11.53 -5.03 5.94
CA THR A 21 -12.87 -4.48 6.18
C THR A 21 -13.63 -4.30 4.85
N PRO A 22 -14.95 -4.56 4.80
CA PRO A 22 -15.73 -4.48 3.55
C PRO A 22 -15.58 -3.13 2.83
N THR A 23 -15.54 -2.03 3.59
CA THR A 23 -15.36 -0.68 3.07
C THR A 23 -14.02 -0.50 2.35
N VAL A 24 -12.93 -1.01 2.94
CA VAL A 24 -11.58 -0.94 2.36
C VAL A 24 -11.52 -1.78 1.08
N VAL A 25 -12.04 -3.00 1.13
CA VAL A 25 -12.06 -3.91 -0.02
C VAL A 25 -12.83 -3.29 -1.19
N VAL A 26 -14.03 -2.77 -0.96
CA VAL A 26 -14.84 -2.13 -2.03
C VAL A 26 -14.14 -0.90 -2.58
N THR A 27 -13.62 -0.03 -1.71
CA THR A 27 -12.94 1.21 -2.13
C THR A 27 -11.69 0.92 -2.95
N ARG A 28 -10.93 -0.12 -2.59
CA ARG A 28 -9.78 -0.60 -3.38
C ARG A 28 -10.16 -1.00 -4.78
N GLN A 29 -11.21 -1.81 -4.94
CA GLN A 29 -11.64 -2.27 -6.26
C GLN A 29 -12.11 -1.11 -7.14
N LEU A 30 -12.80 -0.12 -6.57
CA LEU A 30 -13.19 1.09 -7.30
C LEU A 30 -11.99 1.91 -7.77
N ILE A 31 -10.99 2.12 -6.90
CA ILE A 31 -9.80 2.90 -7.24
C ILE A 31 -8.94 2.18 -8.30
N LEU A 32 -8.64 0.89 -8.09
CA LEU A 32 -7.85 0.11 -9.06
C LEU A 32 -8.59 -0.03 -10.39
N GLY A 33 -9.92 -0.24 -10.36
CA GLY A 33 -10.76 -0.27 -11.55
C GLY A 33 -10.75 1.07 -12.30
N GLY A 34 -10.83 2.19 -11.58
CA GLY A 34 -10.71 3.53 -12.15
C GLY A 34 -9.35 3.80 -12.80
N ILE A 35 -8.25 3.38 -12.17
CA ILE A 35 -6.90 3.46 -12.76
C ILE A 35 -6.82 2.61 -14.04
N GLY A 36 -7.37 1.39 -14.02
CA GLY A 36 -7.43 0.52 -15.19
C GLY A 36 -8.23 1.15 -16.34
N ALA A 37 -9.41 1.68 -16.06
CA ALA A 37 -10.25 2.36 -17.04
C ALA A 37 -9.54 3.59 -17.65
N LEU A 38 -8.84 4.37 -16.82
CA LEU A 38 -8.07 5.53 -17.27
C LEU A 38 -6.89 5.12 -18.15
N SER A 39 -6.20 4.04 -17.78
CA SER A 39 -5.08 3.47 -18.53
C SER A 39 -5.55 3.04 -19.93
N THR A 40 -6.67 2.32 -20.01
CA THR A 40 -7.33 1.95 -21.26
C THR A 40 -7.73 3.17 -22.09
N ALA A 41 -8.41 4.15 -21.47
CA ALA A 41 -8.87 5.35 -22.17
C ALA A 41 -7.71 6.19 -22.74
N ARG A 42 -6.56 6.20 -22.05
CA ARG A 42 -5.36 6.91 -22.48
C ARG A 42 -4.34 6.03 -23.23
N SER A 43 -4.72 4.80 -23.56
CA SER A 43 -3.89 3.85 -24.31
C SER A 43 -2.49 3.65 -23.73
N PHE A 44 -2.36 3.68 -22.40
CA PHE A 44 -1.13 3.31 -21.71
C PHE A 44 -1.41 2.12 -20.77
N GLY A 45 -0.40 1.29 -20.54
CA GLY A 45 -0.54 0.12 -19.69
C GLY A 45 0.80 -0.37 -19.19
N TRP A 46 0.78 -1.09 -18.08
CA TRP A 46 1.97 -1.67 -17.47
C TRP A 46 2.07 -3.15 -17.84
N ARG A 47 3.28 -3.62 -18.13
CA ARG A 47 3.55 -5.03 -18.41
C ARG A 47 4.50 -5.58 -17.36
N GLY A 48 4.02 -6.54 -16.57
CA GLY A 48 4.86 -7.32 -15.66
C GLY A 48 5.67 -8.36 -16.43
N VAL A 49 6.93 -8.54 -16.05
CA VAL A 49 7.81 -9.61 -16.55
C VAL A 49 8.37 -10.35 -15.36
N GLY A 50 8.50 -11.67 -15.44
CA GLY A 50 9.02 -12.48 -14.33
C GLY A 50 8.01 -12.71 -13.21
N LEU A 51 6.71 -12.60 -13.49
CA LEU A 51 5.64 -12.79 -12.50
C LEU A 51 5.61 -14.21 -11.93
N GLU A 52 6.09 -15.19 -12.69
CA GLU A 52 6.27 -16.58 -12.29
C GLU A 52 7.16 -16.72 -11.05
N ASN A 53 8.18 -15.86 -10.92
CA ASN A 53 9.07 -15.86 -9.76
C ASN A 53 8.33 -15.44 -8.51
N ILE A 54 7.42 -14.46 -8.63
CA ILE A 54 6.60 -13.98 -7.52
C ILE A 54 5.60 -15.07 -7.10
N THR A 55 4.94 -15.72 -8.06
CA THR A 55 3.98 -16.79 -7.74
C THR A 55 4.62 -18.04 -7.15
N ALA A 56 5.89 -18.31 -7.47
CA ALA A 56 6.64 -19.45 -6.91
C ALA A 56 7.28 -19.13 -5.54
N THR A 57 7.28 -17.86 -5.12
CA THR A 57 7.93 -17.45 -3.86
C THR A 57 7.06 -17.82 -2.66
N PRO A 58 7.60 -18.54 -1.66
CA PRO A 58 6.89 -18.82 -0.42
C PRO A 58 6.50 -17.54 0.34
N GLU A 59 5.29 -17.52 0.89
CA GLU A 59 4.80 -16.40 1.69
C GLU A 59 5.19 -16.53 3.18
N PRO A 60 5.35 -15.42 3.92
CA PRO A 60 5.27 -14.03 3.47
C PRO A 60 6.59 -13.55 2.82
N PHE A 61 6.50 -12.61 1.89
CA PHE A 61 7.66 -11.96 1.26
C PHE A 61 7.49 -10.44 1.19
N ILE A 62 8.60 -9.74 0.96
CA ILE A 62 8.63 -8.28 0.79
C ILE A 62 8.91 -7.98 -0.69
N LEU A 63 8.05 -7.18 -1.30
CA LEU A 63 8.32 -6.57 -2.61
C LEU A 63 9.14 -5.29 -2.40
N ALA A 64 10.41 -5.32 -2.80
CA ALA A 64 11.30 -4.17 -2.73
C ALA A 64 11.54 -3.61 -4.14
N ALA A 65 10.91 -2.48 -4.44
CA ALA A 65 11.08 -1.77 -5.70
C ALA A 65 11.98 -0.53 -5.52
N ASN A 66 12.68 -0.13 -6.58
CA ASN A 66 13.21 1.22 -6.67
C ASN A 66 12.06 2.24 -6.68
N HIS A 67 12.29 3.44 -6.17
CA HIS A 67 11.29 4.51 -6.15
C HIS A 67 11.70 5.64 -7.10
N GLN A 68 10.87 5.92 -8.09
CA GLN A 68 11.09 6.94 -9.11
C GLN A 68 9.90 7.91 -9.22
N SER A 69 8.68 7.48 -8.90
CA SER A 69 7.49 8.32 -9.07
C SER A 69 6.32 7.95 -8.15
N HIS A 70 5.34 8.85 -8.05
CA HIS A 70 4.07 8.55 -7.38
C HIS A 70 3.24 7.49 -8.11
N ALA A 71 3.56 7.18 -9.38
CA ALA A 71 2.87 6.15 -10.15
C ALA A 71 3.35 4.73 -9.83
N ASP A 72 4.48 4.57 -9.13
CA ASP A 72 5.13 3.27 -8.90
C ASP A 72 4.18 2.27 -8.22
N THR A 73 3.46 2.70 -7.18
CA THR A 73 2.50 1.85 -6.47
C THR A 73 1.37 1.37 -7.39
N ALA A 74 0.83 2.27 -8.22
CA ALA A 74 -0.22 1.92 -9.17
C ALA A 74 0.30 0.98 -10.27
N ALA A 75 1.54 1.19 -10.74
CA ALA A 75 2.18 0.36 -11.74
C ALA A 75 2.46 -1.06 -11.22
N ILE A 76 3.04 -1.17 -10.02
CA ILE A 76 3.32 -2.46 -9.38
C ILE A 76 2.01 -3.20 -9.10
N LEU A 77 1.06 -2.58 -8.41
CA LEU A 77 -0.23 -3.23 -8.14
C LEU A 77 -0.97 -3.58 -9.44
N GLY A 78 -0.88 -2.76 -10.48
CA GLY A 78 -1.50 -3.02 -11.78
C GLY A 78 -0.93 -4.24 -12.51
N THR A 79 0.32 -4.63 -12.23
CA THR A 79 0.99 -5.77 -12.89
C THR A 79 0.98 -7.06 -12.07
N LEU A 80 0.76 -6.98 -10.76
CA LEU A 80 0.75 -8.14 -9.88
C LEU A 80 -0.43 -9.10 -10.19
N PRO A 81 -0.22 -10.43 -10.09
CA PRO A 81 -1.30 -11.41 -10.10
C PRO A 81 -2.34 -11.08 -9.04
N ARG A 82 -3.63 -11.29 -9.37
CA ARG A 82 -4.76 -10.87 -8.52
C ARG A 82 -4.66 -11.39 -7.08
N SER A 83 -4.31 -12.66 -6.89
CA SER A 83 -4.16 -13.30 -5.57
C SER A 83 -3.12 -12.61 -4.68
N ILE A 84 -2.02 -12.16 -5.29
CA ILE A 84 -0.93 -11.45 -4.60
C ILE A 84 -1.32 -10.00 -4.38
N ARG A 85 -1.86 -9.34 -5.40
CA ARG A 85 -2.31 -7.94 -5.35
C ARG A 85 -3.33 -7.68 -4.25
N GLU A 86 -4.29 -8.60 -4.04
CA GLU A 86 -5.34 -8.44 -3.02
C GLU A 86 -4.78 -8.51 -1.59
N ARG A 87 -3.67 -9.22 -1.39
CA ARG A 87 -2.99 -9.40 -0.09
C ARG A 87 -1.78 -8.48 0.11
N THR A 88 -1.35 -7.79 -0.95
CA THR A 88 -0.24 -6.84 -0.90
C THR A 88 -0.64 -5.58 -0.13
N VAL A 89 0.16 -5.26 0.88
CA VAL A 89 0.07 -4.06 1.70
C VAL A 89 1.27 -3.16 1.40
N VAL A 90 1.05 -1.86 1.23
CA VAL A 90 2.07 -0.91 0.78
C VAL A 90 2.60 -0.10 1.96
N ALA A 91 3.92 -0.10 2.17
CA ALA A 91 4.54 0.83 3.10
C ALA A 91 4.65 2.20 2.44
N ALA A 92 4.01 3.22 2.99
CA ALA A 92 4.10 4.60 2.51
C ALA A 92 4.61 5.52 3.62
N ALA A 93 5.42 6.51 3.25
CA ALA A 93 5.91 7.49 4.20
C ALA A 93 4.76 8.38 4.70
N LEU A 94 4.79 8.78 5.98
CA LEU A 94 3.71 9.53 6.61
C LEU A 94 3.38 10.87 5.90
N ASP A 95 4.37 11.52 5.33
CA ASP A 95 4.21 12.79 4.59
C ASP A 95 3.38 12.63 3.30
N VAL A 96 3.30 11.41 2.74
CA VAL A 96 2.41 11.07 1.62
C VAL A 96 0.93 11.22 2.02
N PHE A 97 0.60 11.09 3.31
CA PHE A 97 -0.75 11.28 3.84
C PHE A 97 -1.09 12.76 4.12
N GLY A 98 -0.21 13.68 3.71
CA GLY A 98 -0.39 15.12 3.75
C GLY A 98 0.40 15.80 4.87
N ASN A 99 1.19 16.81 4.49
CA ASN A 99 1.83 17.74 5.42
C ASN A 99 0.81 18.74 5.99
N GLY A 100 1.13 19.30 7.18
CA GLY A 100 0.22 20.07 8.04
C GLY A 100 -0.48 21.30 7.45
N ASN A 101 -0.20 21.68 6.21
CA ASN A 101 -0.74 22.87 5.55
C ASN A 101 -1.84 22.57 4.51
N ALA A 102 -2.21 21.31 4.27
CA ALA A 102 -3.29 20.96 3.35
C ALA A 102 -4.68 21.16 4.01
N PRO A 103 -5.70 21.65 3.27
CA PRO A 103 -7.08 21.69 3.76
C PRO A 103 -7.54 20.32 4.26
N SER A 104 -8.25 20.29 5.39
CA SER A 104 -8.63 19.05 6.08
C SER A 104 -9.39 18.06 5.18
N LEU A 105 -10.20 18.56 4.25
CA LEU A 105 -10.95 17.74 3.30
C LEU A 105 -10.05 17.05 2.27
N LYS A 106 -9.07 17.77 1.69
CA LYS A 106 -8.12 17.23 0.72
C LYS A 106 -7.22 16.17 1.37
N ARG A 107 -6.81 16.40 2.61
CA ARG A 107 -6.03 15.45 3.41
C ARG A 107 -6.81 14.17 3.69
N ARG A 108 -8.09 14.26 4.08
CA ARG A 108 -8.97 13.10 4.30
C ARG A 108 -9.18 12.28 3.04
N TYR A 109 -9.39 12.93 1.89
CA TYR A 109 -9.51 12.24 0.61
C TYR A 109 -8.21 11.52 0.23
N LEU A 110 -7.07 12.19 0.37
CA LEU A 110 -5.76 11.60 0.09
C LEU A 110 -5.47 10.41 1.01
N GLN A 111 -5.78 10.54 2.31
CA GLN A 111 -5.68 9.45 3.28
C GLN A 111 -6.58 8.27 2.89
N LEU A 112 -7.83 8.52 2.52
CA LEU A 112 -8.74 7.47 2.09
C LEU A 112 -8.24 6.78 0.81
N VAL A 113 -7.78 7.53 -0.18
CA VAL A 113 -7.24 6.98 -1.43
C VAL A 113 -5.98 6.16 -1.19
N VAL A 114 -5.05 6.65 -0.37
CA VAL A 114 -3.78 5.97 -0.10
C VAL A 114 -3.99 4.75 0.79
N THR A 115 -4.69 4.91 1.93
CA THR A 115 -4.96 3.80 2.86
C THR A 115 -5.87 2.75 2.24
N ALA A 116 -7.03 3.14 1.71
CA ALA A 116 -8.00 2.17 1.20
C ALA A 116 -7.67 1.72 -0.23
N GLY A 117 -7.28 2.65 -1.12
CA GLY A 117 -6.95 2.33 -2.52
C GLY A 117 -5.70 1.47 -2.65
N PHE A 118 -4.63 1.83 -1.95
CA PHE A 118 -3.35 1.12 -2.05
C PHE A 118 -3.08 0.13 -0.92
N HIS A 119 -4.01 -0.05 0.04
CA HIS A 119 -3.72 -0.80 1.28
C HIS A 119 -2.44 -0.27 1.92
N ALA A 120 -2.31 1.06 2.01
CA ALA A 120 -1.09 1.66 2.49
C ALA A 120 -1.13 1.91 4.01
N PHE A 121 -0.06 1.55 4.71
CA PHE A 121 0.18 2.00 6.08
C PHE A 121 1.29 3.04 6.12
N ALA A 122 1.16 3.98 7.05
CA ALA A 122 2.13 5.04 7.23
C ALA A 122 3.30 4.56 8.09
N PHE A 123 4.52 4.92 7.71
CA PHE A 123 5.68 4.85 8.59
C PHE A 123 6.38 6.21 8.66
N ASP A 124 6.91 6.52 9.85
CA ASP A 124 7.77 7.69 10.02
C ASP A 124 9.18 7.37 9.54
N ARG A 125 9.68 8.16 8.58
CA ARG A 125 11.03 8.03 8.02
C ARG A 125 12.03 9.04 8.59
N HIS A 126 11.58 10.01 9.40
CA HIS A 126 12.38 11.10 9.94
C HIS A 126 12.70 10.95 11.45
N GLY A 127 12.13 9.95 12.15
CA GLY A 127 12.37 9.66 13.57
C GLY A 127 12.97 8.27 13.87
N PRO A 128 13.77 8.10 14.95
CA PRO A 128 14.23 6.79 15.42
C PRO A 128 13.28 6.13 16.44
N PRO A 129 13.08 4.79 16.42
CA PRO A 129 13.21 3.84 15.30
C PRO A 129 12.01 3.93 14.34
N LEU A 130 12.14 3.37 13.12
CA LEU A 130 11.05 3.22 12.14
C LEU A 130 9.82 2.60 12.83
N ARG A 131 8.83 3.42 13.16
CA ARG A 131 7.55 2.99 13.75
C ARG A 131 6.48 3.15 12.68
N SER A 132 5.78 2.05 12.39
CA SER A 132 4.49 2.13 11.70
C SER A 132 3.52 2.85 12.62
N LEU A 133 2.91 3.94 12.14
CA LEU A 133 1.82 4.58 12.86
C LEU A 133 0.56 3.74 12.58
N ARG A 134 0.03 3.12 13.65
CA ARG A 134 -1.24 2.40 13.61
C ARG A 134 -2.41 3.37 13.51
#